data_AF-E3MJT7-F1
#
_entry.id   AF-E3MJT7-F1
#
_cell.length_a   1.000
_cell.length_b   1.000
_cell.length_c   1.000
_cell.angle_alpha   90.00
_cell.angle_beta   90.00
_cell.angle_gamma   90.00
#
_symmetry.space_group_name_H-M   'P 1'
#
loop_
_entity.id
_entity.type
_entity.pdbx_description
1 polymer ?
#
loop_
_entity_poly.entity_id
_entity_poly.type
_entity_poly.pdbx_seq_one_letter_code
_entity_poly.pdbx_strand_id
1 'polypeptide(L)'
;MDYGSILEERTSPVVLMNAREQYMRQCARGDPSAASTFAFAHAMIGSKNKLDVKEGIVCLEKLLRDDDDRTSKRHYVYYLAVAHARLKHYDISLGYIDVLLEAEEGNDQAKRLKEDIKSAMTHDGLIGAAIVGGGALALAGLVAIFSLSRK
;
A
#
# COMPACT_ATOMS: atom_id res chain seq x y z
N MET A 1 16.69 -18.22 7.08
CA MET A 1 16.72 -17.10 8.04
C MET A 1 15.84 -16.03 7.42
N ASP A 2 14.61 -15.92 7.92
CA ASP A 2 13.62 -14.98 7.41
C ASP A 2 14.00 -13.58 7.92
N TYR A 3 14.65 -12.79 7.06
CA TYR A 3 14.92 -11.40 7.36
C TYR A 3 13.59 -10.67 7.21
N GLY A 4 12.94 -10.43 8.35
CA GLY A 4 11.60 -9.87 8.52
C GLY A 4 11.13 -9.06 7.32
N SER A 5 10.19 -9.64 6.58
CA SER A 5 9.51 -8.96 5.49
C SER A 5 8.86 -7.67 5.99
N ILE A 6 8.76 -6.65 5.14
CA ILE A 6 7.98 -5.43 5.41
C ILE A 6 6.52 -5.75 5.81
N LEU A 7 6.00 -6.92 5.42
CA LEU A 7 4.69 -7.42 5.81
C LEU A 7 4.58 -7.72 7.32
N GLU A 8 5.70 -8.04 7.97
CA GLU A 8 5.79 -8.36 9.40
C GLU A 8 6.12 -7.15 10.26
N GLU A 9 6.60 -6.06 9.67
CA GLU A 9 6.91 -4.82 10.38
C GLU A 9 5.67 -4.26 11.09
N ARG A 10 5.86 -3.80 12.32
CA ARG A 10 4.79 -3.25 13.17
C ARG A 10 5.16 -1.87 13.65
N THR A 11 4.24 -0.93 13.51
CA THR A 11 4.39 0.41 14.07
C THR A 11 4.25 0.37 15.58
N SER A 12 5.14 1.08 16.29
CA SER A 12 5.05 1.18 17.74
C SER A 12 3.78 1.93 18.17
N PRO A 13 3.21 1.62 19.35
CA PRO A 13 2.01 2.31 19.83
C PRO A 13 2.17 3.83 19.91
N VAL A 14 3.37 4.30 20.26
CA VAL A 14 3.69 5.73 20.36
C VAL A 14 3.64 6.41 18.99
N VAL A 15 4.23 5.79 17.96
CA VAL A 15 4.21 6.35 16.60
C VAL A 15 2.79 6.40 16.06
N LEU A 16 2.01 5.34 16.28
CA LEU A 16 0.60 5.30 15.87
C LEU A 16 -0.22 6.39 16.58
N MET A 17 -0.04 6.55 17.89
CA MET A 17 -0.75 7.57 18.67
C MET A 17 -0.40 8.99 18.18
N ASN A 18 0.88 9.29 17.98
CA ASN A 18 1.35 10.60 17.53
C ASN A 18 0.82 10.94 16.13
N ALA A 19 0.88 9.98 15.20
CA ALA A 19 0.37 10.16 13.84
C ALA A 19 -1.16 10.38 13.84
N ARG A 20 -1.90 9.63 14.66
CA ARG A 20 -3.35 9.79 14.83
C ARG A 20 -3.69 11.16 15.42
N GLU A 21 -3.01 11.57 16.48
CA GLU A 21 -3.23 12.88 17.10
C GLU A 21 -2.98 14.03 16.12
N GLN A 22 -1.88 13.96 15.36
CA GLN A 22 -1.55 14.97 14.35
C GLN A 22 -2.61 15.05 13.25
N TYR A 23 -3.05 13.91 12.73
CA TYR A 23 -4.10 13.84 11.71
C TYR A 23 -5.42 14.43 12.23
N MET A 24 -5.88 14.00 13.40
CA MET A 24 -7.14 14.47 13.99
C MET A 24 -7.12 15.97 14.30
N ARG A 25 -5.97 16.50 14.75
CA ARG A 25 -5.79 17.95 14.95
C ARG A 25 -5.95 18.75 13.65
N GLN A 26 -5.51 18.20 12.52
CA GLN A 26 -5.70 18.87 11.23
C GLN A 26 -7.14 18.74 10.74
N CYS A 27 -7.76 17.56 10.86
CA CYS A 27 -9.18 17.35 10.55
C CYS A 27 -10.09 18.33 11.30
N ALA A 28 -9.79 18.61 12.57
CA ALA A 28 -10.54 19.58 13.37
C ALA A 28 -10.43 21.04 12.86
N ARG A 29 -9.44 21.34 12.01
CA ARG A 29 -9.17 22.67 11.45
C ARG A 29 -9.53 22.77 9.96
N GLY A 30 -9.95 21.67 9.33
CA GLY A 30 -10.25 21.59 7.90
C GLY A 30 -9.67 20.32 7.27
N ASP A 31 -9.41 20.37 5.97
CA ASP A 31 -8.82 19.23 5.27
C ASP A 31 -7.36 19.00 5.72
N PRO A 32 -7.00 17.77 6.14
CA PRO A 32 -5.63 17.45 6.53
C PRO A 32 -4.70 17.45 5.32
N SER A 33 -3.44 17.80 5.53
CA SER A 33 -2.44 17.78 4.46
C SER A 33 -2.18 16.36 3.96
N ALA A 34 -1.75 16.23 2.70
CA ALA A 34 -1.37 14.94 2.12
C ALA A 34 -0.30 14.23 2.95
N ALA A 35 0.72 14.97 3.40
CA ALA A 35 1.78 14.46 4.27
C ALA A 35 1.25 13.93 5.62
N SER A 36 0.34 14.66 6.28
CA SER A 36 -0.23 14.21 7.55
C SER A 36 -1.12 12.99 7.38
N THR A 37 -1.90 12.96 6.30
CA THR A 37 -2.77 11.84 5.95
C THR A 37 -1.94 10.60 5.63
N PHE A 38 -0.85 10.75 4.88
CA PHE A 38 0.05 9.66 4.55
C PHE A 38 0.76 9.10 5.79
N ALA A 39 1.29 9.97 6.65
CA ALA A 39 1.93 9.54 7.90
C ALA A 39 0.97 8.76 8.80
N PHE A 40 -0.28 9.22 8.91
CA PHE A 40 -1.35 8.50 9.61
C PHE A 40 -1.64 7.14 8.96
N ALA A 41 -1.87 7.11 7.65
CA ALA A 41 -2.15 5.88 6.92
C ALA A 41 -1.03 4.84 7.06
N HIS A 42 0.24 5.26 6.92
CA HIS A 42 1.40 4.40 7.09
C HIS A 42 1.46 3.78 8.49
N ALA A 43 1.23 4.58 9.53
CA ALA A 43 1.20 4.09 10.91
C ALA A 43 0.04 3.10 11.15
N MET A 44 -1.13 3.36 10.54
CA MET A 44 -2.32 2.54 10.63
C MET A 44 -2.18 1.19 9.93
N ILE A 45 -1.56 1.18 8.74
CA ILE A 45 -1.19 -0.05 8.04
C ILE A 45 -0.26 -0.89 8.90
N GLY A 46 0.64 -0.25 9.64
CA GLY A 46 1.53 -0.88 10.62
C GLY A 46 0.85 -1.56 11.82
N SER A 47 -0.41 -1.23 12.10
CA SER A 47 -1.16 -1.72 13.27
C SER A 47 -1.47 -3.22 13.23
N LYS A 48 -1.56 -3.84 14.41
CA LYS A 48 -2.04 -5.23 14.55
C LYS A 48 -3.54 -5.36 14.34
N ASN A 49 -4.30 -4.27 14.50
CA ASN A 49 -5.74 -4.26 14.34
C ASN A 49 -6.11 -4.16 12.85
N LYS A 50 -6.87 -5.13 12.33
CA LYS A 50 -7.30 -5.13 10.93
C LYS A 50 -8.20 -3.94 10.57
N LEU A 51 -8.95 -3.39 11.53
CA LEU A 51 -9.77 -2.19 11.28
C LEU A 51 -8.88 -0.97 11.02
N ASP A 52 -7.78 -0.84 11.77
CA ASP A 52 -6.82 0.24 11.54
C ASP A 52 -6.18 0.11 10.15
N VAL A 53 -5.80 -1.10 9.73
CA VAL A 53 -5.25 -1.34 8.39
C VAL A 53 -6.24 -0.91 7.30
N LYS A 54 -7.54 -1.23 7.47
CA LYS A 54 -8.59 -0.79 6.55
C LYS A 54 -8.76 0.72 6.51
N GLU A 55 -8.70 1.39 7.65
CA GLU A 55 -8.73 2.86 7.72
C GLU A 55 -7.52 3.47 6.98
N GLY A 56 -6.33 2.89 7.14
CA GLY A 56 -5.14 3.28 6.39
C GLY A 56 -5.28 3.11 4.88
N ILE A 57 -5.92 2.03 4.41
CA ILE A 57 -6.23 1.82 2.98
C ILE A 57 -7.10 2.96 2.45
N VAL A 58 -8.20 3.29 3.16
CA VAL A 58 -9.11 4.37 2.75
C VAL A 58 -8.37 5.71 2.65
N CYS A 59 -7.48 6.00 3.60
CA CYS A 59 -6.65 7.20 3.54
C CYS A 59 -5.71 7.21 2.32
N LEU A 60 -5.05 6.10 1.99
CA LEU A 60 -4.18 6.02 0.83
C LEU A 60 -4.95 6.10 -0.49
N GLU A 61 -6.12 5.46 -0.60
CA GLU A 61 -6.98 5.56 -1.78
C GLU A 61 -7.47 6.99 -2.02
N LYS A 62 -7.80 7.71 -0.94
CA LYS A 62 -8.12 9.14 -1.01
C LYS A 62 -6.94 9.93 -1.56
N LEU A 63 -5.74 9.74 -1.00
CA LEU A 63 -4.54 10.44 -1.48
C LEU A 63 -4.19 10.12 -2.93
N LEU A 64 -4.34 8.86 -3.34
CA LEU A 64 -4.10 8.44 -4.72
C LEU A 64 -5.01 9.14 -5.74
N ARG A 65 -6.25 9.44 -5.32
CA ARG A 65 -7.24 10.17 -6.10
C ARG A 65 -7.00 11.68 -6.09
N ASP A 66 -6.76 12.25 -4.91
CA ASP A 66 -6.83 13.69 -4.67
C ASP A 66 -5.48 14.41 -4.83
N ASP A 67 -4.35 13.72 -4.62
CA ASP A 67 -3.02 14.30 -4.84
C ASP A 67 -2.71 14.37 -6.34
N ASP A 68 -1.98 15.38 -6.79
CA ASP A 68 -1.53 15.53 -8.18
C ASP A 68 -0.07 15.07 -8.36
N ASP A 69 0.70 14.93 -7.27
CA ASP A 69 2.10 14.53 -7.34
C ASP A 69 2.26 13.03 -7.62
N ARG A 70 2.71 12.74 -8.84
CA ARG A 70 2.97 11.37 -9.30
C ARG A 70 4.05 10.65 -8.48
N THR A 71 5.01 11.38 -7.94
CA THR A 71 6.07 10.78 -7.10
C THR A 71 5.46 10.24 -5.82
N SER A 72 4.63 11.04 -5.16
CA SER A 72 3.86 10.63 -3.98
C SER A 72 2.89 9.47 -4.28
N LYS A 73 2.22 9.46 -5.44
CA LYS A 73 1.34 8.34 -5.84
C LYS A 73 2.03 6.99 -5.91
N ARG A 74 3.31 6.94 -6.28
CA ARG A 74 4.10 5.69 -6.28
C ARG A 74 4.24 5.12 -4.87
N HIS A 75 4.49 5.98 -3.88
CA HIS A 75 4.52 5.57 -2.48
C HIS A 75 3.15 5.07 -2.01
N TYR A 76 2.05 5.73 -2.41
CA TYR A 76 0.71 5.30 -2.03
C TYR A 76 0.37 3.92 -2.58
N VAL A 77 0.68 3.66 -3.86
CA VAL A 77 0.51 2.34 -4.50
C VAL A 77 1.34 1.27 -3.79
N TYR A 78 2.59 1.57 -3.47
CA TYR A 78 3.46 0.64 -2.74
C TYR A 78 2.86 0.24 -1.38
N TYR A 79 2.41 1.22 -0.59
CA TYR A 79 1.83 0.92 0.72
C TYR A 79 0.42 0.35 0.66
N LEU A 80 -0.35 0.58 -0.41
CA LEU A 80 -1.59 -0.15 -0.68
C LEU A 80 -1.32 -1.64 -0.90
N ALA A 81 -0.28 -1.99 -1.67
CA ALA A 81 0.13 -3.39 -1.81
C ALA A 81 0.46 -4.01 -0.43
N VAL A 82 1.30 -3.35 0.38
CA VAL A 82 1.63 -3.80 1.74
C VAL A 82 0.36 -4.01 2.60
N ALA A 83 -0.57 -3.05 2.59
CA ALA A 83 -1.79 -3.11 3.38
C ALA A 83 -2.71 -4.28 2.97
N HIS A 84 -2.90 -4.48 1.66
CA HIS A 84 -3.72 -5.58 1.15
C HIS A 84 -3.08 -6.95 1.44
N ALA A 85 -1.76 -7.09 1.29
CA ALA A 85 -1.04 -8.31 1.65
C ALA A 85 -1.20 -8.66 3.14
N ARG A 86 -1.16 -7.66 4.02
CA ARG A 86 -1.40 -7.87 5.47
C ARG A 86 -2.81 -8.31 5.80
N LEU A 87 -3.79 -7.94 4.98
CA LEU A 87 -5.16 -8.44 5.07
C LEU A 87 -5.36 -9.80 4.37
N LYS A 88 -4.30 -10.38 3.81
CA LYS A 88 -4.31 -11.60 2.98
C LYS A 88 -5.09 -11.46 1.67
N HIS A 89 -5.28 -10.21 1.20
CA HIS A 89 -5.82 -9.90 -0.12
C HIS A 89 -4.68 -9.90 -1.15
N TYR A 90 -4.05 -11.07 -1.33
CA TYR A 90 -2.81 -11.22 -2.10
C TYR A 90 -2.96 -10.90 -3.59
N ASP A 91 -4.12 -11.21 -4.17
CA ASP A 91 -4.49 -10.88 -5.54
C ASP A 91 -4.50 -9.36 -5.79
N ILE A 92 -5.16 -8.60 -4.91
CA ILE A 92 -5.20 -7.13 -4.99
C ILE A 92 -3.81 -6.55 -4.75
N SER A 93 -3.08 -7.09 -3.77
CA SER A 93 -1.72 -6.68 -3.46
C SER A 93 -0.77 -6.87 -4.65
N LEU A 94 -0.87 -8.01 -5.35
CA LEU A 94 -0.08 -8.28 -6.54
C LEU A 94 -0.48 -7.35 -7.70
N GLY A 95 -1.76 -7.02 -7.83
CA GLY A 95 -2.20 -6.02 -8.80
C GLY A 95 -1.51 -4.67 -8.59
N TYR A 96 -1.49 -4.13 -7.36
CA TYR A 96 -0.83 -2.85 -7.08
C TYR A 96 0.67 -2.88 -7.37
N ILE A 97 1.35 -3.97 -6.99
CA ILE A 97 2.80 -4.06 -7.18
C ILE A 97 3.17 -4.23 -8.66
N ASP A 98 2.33 -4.92 -9.43
CA ASP A 98 2.52 -5.07 -10.87
C ASP A 98 2.37 -3.73 -11.60
N VAL A 99 1.37 -2.92 -11.25
CA VAL A 99 1.21 -1.56 -11.80
C VAL A 99 2.44 -0.70 -11.50
N LEU A 100 3.01 -0.78 -10.29
CA LEU A 100 4.20 -0.03 -9.94
C LEU A 100 5.43 -0.48 -10.74
N LEU A 101 5.58 -1.79 -10.95
CA LEU A 101 6.69 -2.36 -11.72
C LEU A 101 6.58 -2.11 -13.23
N GLU A 102 5.37 -2.02 -13.78
CA GLU A 102 5.15 -1.58 -15.17
C GLU A 102 5.60 -0.12 -15.37
N ALA A 103 5.43 0.72 -14.35
CA ALA A 103 5.87 2.11 -14.37
C ALA A 103 7.36 2.28 -14.09
N GLU A 104 7.94 1.41 -13.25
CA GLU A 104 9.31 1.46 -12.76
C GLU A 104 9.97 0.07 -12.74
N GLU A 105 10.33 -0.45 -13.92
CA GLU A 105 10.91 -1.80 -14.05
C GLU A 105 12.19 -2.01 -13.22
N GLY A 106 12.91 -0.92 -12.90
CA GLY A 106 14.12 -0.90 -12.08
C GLY A 106 13.89 -0.83 -10.56
N ASN A 107 12.64 -0.81 -10.09
CA ASN A 107 12.36 -0.62 -8.66
C ASN A 107 12.59 -1.92 -7.86
N ASP A 108 13.79 -2.08 -7.30
CA ASP A 108 14.17 -3.27 -6.53
C ASP A 108 13.36 -3.44 -5.24
N GLN A 109 12.91 -2.34 -4.63
CA GLN A 109 12.03 -2.39 -3.46
C GLN A 109 10.67 -3.02 -3.81
N ALA A 110 10.11 -2.68 -4.96
CA ALA A 110 8.86 -3.25 -5.45
C ALA A 110 9.00 -4.72 -5.85
N LYS A 111 10.13 -5.10 -6.47
CA LYS A 111 10.45 -6.51 -6.80
C LYS A 111 10.52 -7.36 -5.53
N ARG A 112 11.25 -6.89 -4.52
CA ARG A 112 11.37 -7.59 -3.24
C ARG A 112 10.01 -7.74 -2.55
N LEU A 113 9.19 -6.68 -2.53
CA LEU A 113 7.83 -6.77 -1.97
C LEU A 113 6.98 -7.80 -2.74
N LYS A 114 7.07 -7.87 -4.07
CA LYS A 114 6.36 -8.89 -4.86
C LYS A 114 6.78 -10.31 -4.49
N GLU A 115 8.05 -10.54 -4.23
CA GLU A 115 8.57 -11.83 -3.74
C GLU A 115 8.05 -12.15 -2.35
N ASP A 116 8.09 -11.18 -1.42
CA ASP A 116 7.56 -11.31 -0.06
C ASP A 116 6.06 -11.67 -0.08
N ILE A 117 5.26 -11.01 -0.92
CA ILE A 117 3.82 -11.28 -1.10
C ILE A 117 3.60 -12.71 -1.60
N LYS A 118 4.36 -13.15 -2.61
CA LYS A 118 4.26 -14.51 -3.15
C LYS A 118 4.67 -15.57 -2.12
N SER A 119 5.71 -15.28 -1.33
CA SER A 119 6.15 -16.13 -0.24
C SER A 119 5.07 -16.26 0.84
N ALA A 120 4.46 -15.14 1.26
CA ALA A 120 3.37 -15.13 2.23
C ALA A 120 2.14 -15.90 1.73
N MET A 121 1.74 -15.70 0.47
CA MET A 121 0.66 -16.43 -0.18
C MET A 121 0.95 -17.95 -0.22
N THR A 122 2.20 -18.32 -0.50
CA THR A 122 2.67 -19.71 -0.52
C THR A 122 2.58 -20.34 0.87
N HIS A 123 3.08 -19.64 1.88
CA HIS A 123 3.03 -20.07 3.27
C HIS A 123 1.59 -20.25 3.79
N ASP A 124 0.67 -19.40 3.35
CA ASP A 124 -0.76 -19.52 3.65
C ASP A 124 -1.48 -20.64 2.88
N GLY A 125 -0.75 -21.45 2.09
CA GLY A 125 -1.30 -22.60 1.37
C GLY A 125 -2.09 -22.24 0.12
N LEU A 126 -1.96 -21.01 -0.38
CA LEU A 126 -2.65 -20.52 -1.57
C LEU A 126 -1.86 -20.79 -2.87
N ILE A 127 -0.92 -21.75 -2.81
CA ILE A 127 -0.10 -22.19 -3.93
C ILE A 127 -1.00 -22.90 -4.96
N GLY A 128 -1.29 -22.25 -6.09
CA GLY A 128 -2.07 -22.85 -7.17
C GLY A 128 -3.47 -22.26 -7.37
N ALA A 129 -3.89 -21.28 -6.55
CA ALA A 129 -4.86 -20.32 -7.05
C ALA A 129 -4.19 -19.66 -8.26
N ALA A 130 -4.72 -19.90 -9.46
CA ALA A 130 -4.29 -19.16 -10.62
C ALA A 130 -4.35 -17.67 -10.22
N ILE A 131 -3.21 -16.99 -10.22
CA ILE A 131 -3.17 -15.53 -10.25
C ILE A 131 -3.67 -15.18 -11.66
N VAL A 132 -4.94 -15.52 -11.92
CA VAL A 132 -5.73 -14.98 -13.00
C VAL A 132 -5.69 -13.49 -12.71
N GLY A 133 -5.41 -12.67 -13.71
CA GLY A 133 -5.28 -11.22 -13.59
C GLY A 133 -6.52 -10.47 -13.08
N GLY A 134 -7.36 -11.05 -12.21
CA GLY A 134 -8.47 -10.42 -11.52
C GLY A 134 -8.07 -9.26 -10.62
N GLY A 135 -6.94 -9.36 -9.89
CA GLY A 135 -6.40 -8.22 -9.14
C GLY A 135 -5.91 -7.07 -10.05
N ALA A 136 -5.33 -7.41 -11.20
CA ALA A 136 -4.89 -6.44 -12.21
C ALA A 136 -6.07 -5.77 -12.93
N LEU A 137 -7.16 -6.50 -13.19
CA LEU A 137 -8.37 -5.97 -13.84
C LEU A 137 -9.04 -4.85 -13.01
N ALA A 138 -9.03 -4.95 -11.68
CA ALA A 138 -9.60 -3.91 -10.81
C ALA A 138 -8.76 -2.62 -10.77
N LEU A 139 -7.50 -2.68 -11.19
CA LEU A 139 -6.53 -1.58 -11.09
C LEU A 139 -6.15 -0.99 -12.45
N ALA A 140 -6.89 -1.33 -13.52
CA ALA A 140 -6.65 -0.81 -14.88
C ALA A 140 -6.60 0.74 -14.93
N GLY A 141 -7.36 1.43 -14.07
CA GLY A 141 -7.31 2.89 -13.97
C GLY A 141 -5.98 3.43 -13.42
N LEU A 142 -5.27 2.67 -12.58
CA LEU A 142 -3.96 3.08 -12.05
C LEU A 142 -2.86 3.00 -13.10
N VAL A 143 -2.92 2.02 -14.01
CA VAL A 143 -1.98 1.91 -15.13
C VAL A 143 -1.99 3.20 -15.96
N ALA A 144 -3.16 3.81 -16.19
CA ALA A 144 -3.27 5.07 -16.90
C ALA A 144 -2.58 6.25 -16.18
N ILE A 145 -2.64 6.30 -14.85
CA ILE A 145 -1.98 7.33 -14.02
C ILE A 145 -0.45 7.31 -14.22
N PHE A 146 0.13 6.12 -14.42
CA PHE A 146 1.58 5.97 -14.56
C PHE A 146 2.06 5.90 -16.02
N SER A 147 1.24 5.41 -16.96
CA SER A 147 1.61 5.17 -18.37
C SER A 147 1.75 6.42 -19.25
N LEU A 148 1.25 7.58 -18.81
CA LEU A 148 1.27 8.83 -19.59
C LEU A 148 2.67 9.46 -19.79
N SER A 149 3.76 8.69 -19.69
CA SER A 149 5.13 9.22 -19.81
C SER A 149 6.16 8.31 -20.47
N ARG A 150 5.76 7.44 -21.41
CA ARG A 150 6.72 7.08 -22.48
C ARG A 150 6.79 8.24 -23.48
N LYS A 151 7.53 9.30 -23.15
CA LYS A 151 7.99 10.30 -24.12
C LYS A 151 9.35 10.84 -23.70
#